data_AF-A0A7S2IDF1-F1
#
_entry.id   AF-A0A7S2IDF1-F1
#
_cell.length_a   1.000
_cell.length_b   1.000
_cell.length_c   1.000
_cell.angle_alpha   90.00
_cell.angle_beta   90.00
_cell.angle_gamma   90.00
#
_symmetry.space_group_name_H-M   'P 1'
#
loop_
_entity.id
_entity.type
_entity.pdbx_description
1 polymer ?
#
loop_
_entity_poly.entity_id
_entity_poly.type
_entity_poly.pdbx_seq_one_letter_code
_entity_poly.pdbx_strand_id
1 'polypeptide(L)'
;TDALLVARRGLDVFVVGTANAGKSMFIGKLLEQLEERFPDGKVEECELPTVSTTPGTTLGTIPLRAFRRSATSPVFSCLYDTPGVHQPHSMQNLLPIEMYNLVQPTRSLGVTTVQPARDVMEAL
;
A
#
# COMPACT_ATOMS: atom_id res chain seq x y z
N THR A 1 -6.66 -3.23 -12.27
CA THR A 1 -5.85 -4.37 -12.75
C THR A 1 -5.51 -4.29 -14.23
N ASP A 2 -6.46 -4.02 -15.14
CA ASP A 2 -6.21 -4.08 -16.60
C ASP A 2 -5.15 -3.11 -17.10
N ALA A 3 -5.18 -1.85 -16.64
CA ALA A 3 -4.14 -0.88 -16.97
C ALA A 3 -2.73 -1.35 -16.56
N LEU A 4 -2.60 -1.99 -15.39
CA LEU A 4 -1.33 -2.55 -14.92
C LEU A 4 -0.86 -3.71 -15.82
N LEU A 5 -1.75 -4.63 -16.18
CA LEU A 5 -1.43 -5.77 -17.02
C LEU A 5 -0.97 -5.35 -18.43
N VAL A 6 -1.58 -4.29 -18.97
CA VAL A 6 -1.16 -3.67 -20.24
C VAL A 6 0.18 -2.96 -20.09
N ALA A 7 0.33 -2.13 -19.06
CA ALA A 7 1.52 -1.32 -18.83
C ALA A 7 2.78 -2.17 -18.57
N ARG A 8 2.65 -3.27 -17.82
CA ARG A 8 3.81 -4.12 -17.45
C ARG A 8 4.40 -4.90 -18.63
N ARG A 9 3.66 -5.11 -19.73
CA ARG A 9 4.13 -5.82 -20.94
C ARG A 9 4.77 -7.19 -20.67
N GLY A 10 4.27 -7.93 -19.67
CA GLY A 10 4.83 -9.23 -19.28
C GLY A 10 6.01 -9.17 -18.32
N LEU A 11 6.53 -7.99 -17.99
CA LEU A 11 7.64 -7.78 -17.06
C LEU A 11 7.19 -7.83 -15.58
N ASP A 12 8.20 -7.92 -14.72
CA ASP A 12 8.08 -7.76 -13.28
C ASP A 12 7.64 -6.34 -12.89
N VAL A 13 7.02 -6.23 -11.73
CA VAL A 13 6.49 -4.97 -11.19
C VAL A 13 7.07 -4.72 -9.81
N PHE A 14 7.63 -3.54 -9.59
CA PHE A 14 8.12 -3.10 -8.28
C PHE A 14 7.17 -2.05 -7.71
N VAL A 15 6.63 -2.31 -6.51
CA VAL A 15 5.78 -1.35 -5.81
C VAL A 15 6.66 -0.51 -4.90
N VAL A 16 6.88 0.75 -5.28
CA VAL A 16 7.71 1.70 -4.53
C VAL A 16 6.85 2.82 -3.94
N GLY A 17 7.29 3.37 -2.82
CA GLY A 17 6.62 4.51 -2.19
C GLY A 17 7.12 4.73 -0.77
N THR A 18 6.63 5.78 -0.13
CA THR A 18 7.04 6.17 1.21
C THR A 18 6.51 5.18 2.26
N ALA A 19 7.11 5.16 3.44
CA ALA A 19 6.53 4.45 4.58
C ALA A 19 5.11 4.97 4.85
N ASN A 20 4.20 4.08 5.27
CA ASN A 20 2.80 4.41 5.59
C ASN A 20 1.91 4.92 4.43
N ALA A 21 2.38 4.91 3.17
CA ALA A 21 1.56 5.29 2.02
C ALA A 21 0.45 4.29 1.62
N GLY A 22 0.31 3.18 2.37
CA GLY A 22 -0.68 2.13 2.06
C GLY A 22 -0.23 1.08 1.03
N LYS A 23 1.08 0.96 0.76
CA LYS A 23 1.64 -0.01 -0.21
C LYS A 23 1.17 -1.45 0.04
N SER A 24 1.26 -1.94 1.27
CA SER A 24 0.87 -3.31 1.61
C SER A 24 -0.64 -3.55 1.45
N MET A 25 -1.47 -2.55 1.76
CA MET A 25 -2.91 -2.60 1.51
C MET A 25 -3.20 -2.65 0.00
N PHE A 26 -2.52 -1.83 -0.79
CA PHE A 26 -2.63 -1.83 -2.24
C PHE A 26 -2.24 -3.19 -2.83
N ILE A 27 -1.12 -3.77 -2.39
CA ILE A 27 -0.65 -5.08 -2.85
C ILE A 27 -1.67 -6.16 -2.51
N GLY A 28 -2.15 -6.23 -1.27
CA GLY A 28 -3.16 -7.21 -0.87
C GLY A 28 -4.41 -7.15 -1.74
N LYS A 29 -4.95 -5.94 -1.96
CA LYS A 29 -6.11 -5.75 -2.85
C LYS A 29 -5.83 -6.08 -4.32
N LEU A 30 -4.62 -5.81 -4.80
CA LEU A 30 -4.22 -6.18 -6.15
C LEU A 30 -4.13 -7.71 -6.31
N LEU A 31 -3.60 -8.42 -5.32
CA LEU A 31 -3.53 -9.87 -5.32
C LEU A 31 -4.94 -10.49 -5.34
N GLU A 32 -5.84 -10.04 -4.47
CA GLU A 32 -7.25 -10.47 -4.46
C GLU A 32 -7.90 -10.33 -5.86
N GLN A 33 -7.68 -9.18 -6.52
CA GLN A 33 -8.21 -8.93 -7.88
C GLN A 33 -7.56 -9.79 -8.97
N LEU A 34 -6.30 -10.19 -8.79
CA LEU A 34 -5.60 -11.07 -9.73
C LEU A 34 -6.07 -12.52 -9.58
N GLU A 35 -6.31 -12.98 -8.36
CA GLU A 35 -6.87 -14.31 -8.07
C GLU A 35 -8.29 -14.45 -8.61
N GLU A 36 -9.15 -13.44 -8.41
CA GLU A 36 -10.50 -13.43 -8.98
C GLU A 36 -10.48 -13.50 -10.52
N ARG A 37 -9.52 -12.81 -11.15
CA ARG A 37 -9.42 -12.75 -12.61
C ARG A 37 -8.76 -13.97 -13.24
N PHE A 38 -7.79 -14.56 -12.57
CA PHE A 38 -7.04 -15.72 -13.03
C PHE A 38 -7.17 -16.85 -12.02
N PRO A 39 -8.35 -17.50 -11.90
CA PRO A 39 -8.60 -18.53 -10.90
C PRO A 39 -7.65 -19.74 -11.01
N ASP A 40 -7.16 -20.05 -12.22
CA ASP A 40 -6.16 -21.10 -12.46
C ASP A 40 -4.71 -20.61 -12.24
N GLY A 41 -4.51 -19.29 -12.18
CA GLY A 41 -3.24 -18.63 -11.93
C GLY A 41 -3.01 -18.46 -10.44
N LYS A 42 -2.43 -19.46 -9.77
CA LYS A 42 -2.07 -19.33 -8.36
C LYS A 42 -1.11 -18.16 -8.17
N VAL A 43 -1.47 -17.25 -7.26
CA VAL A 43 -0.50 -16.38 -6.59
C VAL A 43 0.28 -17.29 -5.65
N GLU A 44 1.55 -17.51 -5.94
CA GLU A 44 2.46 -18.21 -5.04
C GLU A 44 3.25 -17.16 -4.27
N GLU A 45 2.87 -16.94 -3.01
CA GLU A 45 3.71 -16.20 -2.06
C GLU A 45 5.01 -16.99 -1.87
N CYS A 46 6.13 -16.42 -2.29
CA CYS A 46 7.42 -17.09 -2.14
C CYS A 46 7.87 -17.08 -0.67
N GLU A 47 7.43 -16.11 0.14
CA GLU A 47 7.52 -16.06 1.60
C GLU A 47 6.35 -15.20 2.11
N LEU A 48 5.66 -15.63 3.17
CA LEU A 48 4.59 -14.85 3.81
C LEU A 48 5.13 -13.46 4.18
N PRO A 49 4.36 -12.37 4.01
CA PRO A 49 4.81 -11.03 4.38
C PRO A 49 5.24 -10.98 5.85
N THR A 50 6.55 -10.89 6.10
CA THR A 50 7.08 -10.74 7.45
C THR A 50 6.79 -9.30 7.89
N VAL A 51 5.63 -9.14 8.53
CA VAL A 51 5.19 -7.88 9.10
C VAL A 51 6.25 -7.43 10.11
N SER A 52 6.87 -6.27 9.89
CA SER A 52 7.84 -5.74 10.85
C SER A 52 7.16 -5.36 12.15
N THR A 53 7.89 -5.46 13.26
CA THR A 53 7.46 -4.99 14.59
C THR A 53 7.26 -3.47 14.63
N THR A 54 7.75 -2.73 13.62
CA THR A 54 7.43 -1.33 13.39
C THR A 54 6.14 -1.24 12.54
N PRO A 55 5.05 -0.64 13.04
CA PRO A 55 3.83 -0.52 12.26
C PRO A 55 4.09 0.24 10.95
N GLY A 56 3.88 -0.42 9.81
CA GLY A 56 3.82 0.23 8.50
C GLY A 56 5.07 0.16 7.60
N THR A 57 6.05 -0.70 7.88
CA THR A 57 7.21 -0.90 6.99
C THR A 57 7.49 -2.36 6.63
N THR A 58 7.69 -2.61 5.34
CA THR A 58 8.29 -3.83 4.79
C THR A 58 9.81 -3.78 5.04
N LEU A 59 10.41 -4.80 5.66
CA LEU A 59 11.84 -4.81 6.05
C LEU A 59 12.80 -5.26 4.94
N GLY A 60 12.30 -5.93 3.91
CA GLY A 60 13.09 -6.43 2.78
C GLY A 60 12.22 -6.55 1.54
N THR A 61 12.83 -6.63 0.35
CA THR A 61 12.03 -6.77 -0.87
C THR A 61 11.41 -8.17 -0.92
N ILE A 62 10.08 -8.27 -0.98
CA ILE A 62 9.35 -9.54 -0.98
C ILE A 62 8.85 -9.84 -2.40
N PRO A 63 9.33 -10.91 -3.06
CA PRO A 63 8.81 -11.34 -4.36
C PRO A 63 7.50 -12.12 -4.23
N LEU A 64 6.48 -11.69 -4.96
CA LEU A 64 5.18 -12.33 -5.04
C LEU A 64 4.95 -12.81 -6.48
N ARG A 65 4.76 -14.12 -6.71
CA ARG A 65 4.49 -14.65 -8.06
C ARG A 65 3.03 -14.40 -8.43
N ALA A 66 2.71 -13.15 -8.76
CA ALA A 66 1.34 -12.68 -8.87
C ALA A 66 0.74 -12.77 -10.30
N PHE A 67 1.56 -12.93 -11.34
CA PHE A 67 1.11 -12.75 -12.72
C PHE A 67 1.11 -14.03 -13.56
N ARG A 68 0.60 -15.13 -13.00
CA ARG A 68 0.46 -16.40 -13.71
C ARG A 68 -0.85 -16.42 -14.51
N ARG A 69 -0.79 -16.60 -15.83
CA ARG A 69 -2.00 -16.64 -16.69
C ARG A 69 -2.74 -17.99 -16.68
N SER A 70 -2.08 -19.07 -16.26
CA SER A 70 -2.65 -20.43 -16.20
C SER A 70 -1.80 -21.31 -15.29
N ALA A 71 -2.39 -22.36 -14.71
CA ALA A 71 -1.71 -23.32 -13.84
C ALA A 71 -0.49 -24.00 -14.48
N THR A 72 -0.48 -24.11 -15.81
CA THR A 72 0.57 -24.79 -16.58
C THR A 72 1.59 -23.83 -17.19
N SER A 73 1.46 -22.52 -16.98
CA SER A 73 2.36 -21.54 -17.58
C SER A 73 3.75 -21.60 -16.92
N PRO A 74 4.84 -21.87 -17.67
CA PRO A 74 6.20 -21.86 -17.12
C PRO A 74 6.75 -20.43 -16.94
N VAL A 75 6.08 -19.43 -17.50
CA VAL A 75 6.47 -18.02 -17.42
C VAL A 75 5.70 -17.36 -16.28
N PHE A 76 6.41 -17.01 -15.22
CA PHE A 76 5.91 -16.18 -14.15
C PHE A 76 6.64 -14.83 -14.16
N SER A 77 5.93 -13.78 -13.76
CA SER A 77 6.51 -12.48 -13.44
C SER A 77 6.10 -12.12 -12.02
N CYS A 78 6.97 -11.41 -11.34
CA CYS A 78 6.87 -11.12 -9.93
C CYS A 78 6.33 -9.71 -9.69
N LEU A 79 5.55 -9.57 -8.63
CA LEU A 79 5.23 -8.32 -7.98
C LEU A 79 6.14 -8.22 -6.75
N TYR A 80 6.95 -7.18 -6.67
CA TYR A 80 7.88 -6.97 -5.57
C TYR A 80 7.30 -5.93 -4.60
N ASP A 81 7.02 -6.35 -3.37
CA ASP A 81 6.81 -5.41 -2.26
C ASP A 81 8.17 -4.88 -1.81
N THR A 82 8.35 -3.56 -1.83
CA THR A 82 9.64 -2.95 -1.49
C THR A 82 9.55 -2.18 -0.17
N PRO A 83 10.66 -2.07 0.59
CA PRO A 83 10.71 -1.23 1.76
C PRO A 83 10.23 0.19 1.49
N GLY A 84 9.42 0.73 2.41
CA GLY A 84 8.96 2.10 2.31
C GLY A 84 10.10 3.10 2.50
N VAL A 85 10.18 4.11 1.65
CA VAL A 85 11.16 5.19 1.82
C VAL A 85 10.83 5.95 3.12
N HIS A 86 11.79 5.98 4.05
CA HIS A 86 11.67 6.75 5.27
C HIS A 86 11.85 8.24 4.98
N GLN A 87 10.93 9.08 5.46
CA GLN A 87 10.92 10.53 5.22
C GLN A 87 10.98 11.28 6.55
N PRO A 88 12.16 11.68 7.05
CA PRO A 88 12.30 12.28 8.38
C PRO A 88 11.42 13.51 8.61
N HIS A 89 11.16 14.28 7.54
CA HIS A 89 10.38 15.51 7.60
C HIS A 89 8.87 15.31 7.39
N SER A 90 8.40 14.06 7.23
CA SER A 90 6.97 13.78 7.12
C SER A 90 6.29 13.92 8.49
N MET A 91 5.09 14.51 8.52
CA MET A 91 4.27 14.67 9.73
C MET A 91 4.15 13.35 10.52
N GLN A 92 4.01 12.22 9.82
CA GLN A 92 3.89 10.89 10.43
C GLN A 92 5.12 10.47 11.26
N ASN A 93 6.29 11.04 10.99
CA ASN A 93 7.53 10.78 11.73
C ASN A 93 7.82 11.86 12.78
N LEU A 94 7.06 12.96 12.77
CA LEU A 94 7.14 14.03 13.76
C LEU A 94 6.17 13.81 14.93
N LEU A 95 5.22 12.89 14.79
CA LEU A 95 4.20 12.59 15.79
C LEU A 95 4.48 11.25 16.49
N PRO A 96 4.32 11.17 17.82
CA PRO A 96 4.19 9.89 18.52
C PRO A 96 3.01 9.08 17.96
N ILE A 97 3.08 7.75 18.06
CA ILE A 97 2.08 6.85 17.46
C ILE A 97 0.66 7.10 17.99
N GLU A 98 0.52 7.43 19.28
CA GLU A 98 -0.77 7.78 19.88
C GLU A 98 -1.40 9.04 19.25
N MET A 99 -0.58 10.03 18.88
CA MET A 99 -1.04 11.27 18.24
C MET A 99 -1.27 11.09 16.74
N TYR A 100 -0.46 10.24 16.10
CA TYR A 100 -0.59 9.92 14.69
C TYR A 100 -1.97 9.33 14.35
N ASN A 101 -2.54 8.52 15.24
CA ASN A 101 -3.87 7.96 15.06
C ASN A 101 -5.01 8.98 15.20
N LEU A 102 -4.77 10.12 15.87
CA LEU A 102 -5.78 11.19 16.01
C LEU A 102 -5.86 12.06 14.75
N VAL A 103 -4.74 12.27 14.06
CA VAL A 103 -4.69 13.14 12.87
C VAL A 103 -5.08 12.41 11.58
N GLN A 104 -5.11 11.08 11.59
CA GLN A 104 -5.51 10.29 10.44
C GLN A 104 -7.03 10.31 10.26
N PRO A 105 -7.53 10.73 9.09
CA PRO A 105 -8.95 10.62 8.78
C PRO A 105 -9.39 9.15 8.77
N THR A 106 -10.39 8.80 9.59
CA THR A 106 -10.99 7.45 9.63
C THR A 106 -12.22 7.32 8.73
N ARG A 107 -12.68 8.43 8.16
CA ARG A 107 -13.85 8.53 7.28
C ARG A 107 -13.64 9.64 6.27
N SER A 108 -14.54 9.72 5.29
CA SER A 108 -14.57 10.84 4.35
C SER A 108 -14.61 12.18 5.10
N LEU A 109 -13.74 13.11 4.70
CA LEU A 109 -13.64 14.43 5.30
C LEU A 109 -14.87 15.26 4.91
N GLY A 110 -15.52 15.85 5.91
CA GLY A 110 -16.54 16.86 5.70
C GLY A 110 -15.90 18.22 5.45
N VAL A 111 -16.63 19.10 4.75
CA VAL A 111 -16.25 20.51 4.64
C VAL A 111 -16.85 21.27 5.81
N THR A 112 -16.01 22.01 6.53
CA THR A 112 -16.45 22.94 7.58
C THR A 112 -16.01 24.34 7.18
N THR A 113 -16.97 25.24 6.99
CA THR A 113 -16.68 26.66 6.77
C THR A 113 -16.58 27.34 8.12
N VAL A 114 -15.42 27.94 8.40
CA VAL A 114 -15.19 28.75 9.60
C VAL A 114 -15.05 30.22 9.22
N GLN A 115 -15.60 31.10 10.05
CA GLN A 115 -15.38 32.54 10.02
C GLN A 115 -14.26 32.88 11.02
N PRO A 116 -13.01 33.09 10.56
CA PRO A 116 -11.82 33.07 11.42
C PRO A 116 -11.88 34.06 12.59
N ALA A 117 -12.46 35.25 12.40
CA ALA A 117 -12.51 36.27 13.44
C ALA A 117 -13.51 35.97 14.57
N ARG A 118 -14.56 35.20 14.31
CA ARG A 118 -15.61 34.87 15.29
C ARG A 118 -15.30 33.56 15.99
N ASP A 119 -14.95 32.55 15.21
CA ASP A 119 -14.86 31.17 15.70
C ASP A 119 -13.56 30.92 16.50
N VAL A 120 -12.48 31.65 16.20
CA VAL A 120 -11.23 31.57 16.98
C VAL A 120 -11.38 32.25 18.35
N MET A 121 -12.23 33.27 18.45
CA MET A 121 -12.50 33.96 19.73
C MET A 121 -13.39 33.13 20.69
N GLU A 122 -14.23 32.23 20.19
CA GLU A 122 -15.03 31.31 21.03
C GLU A 122 -14.25 30.07 21.47
N ALA A 123 -13.14 29.74 20.81
CA ALA A 123 -12.35 28.53 21.07
C ALA A 123 -11.15 28.76 22.03
N LEU A 124 -10.89 30.01 22.43
CA LEU A 124 -9.87 30.42 23.40
C LEU A 124 -10.51 30.76 24.75
#